data_AF-R6TM04-F1
#
_entry.id   AF-R6TM04-F1
#
_cell.length_a   1.000
_cell.length_b   1.000
_cell.length_c   1.000
_cell.angle_alpha   90.00
_cell.angle_beta   90.00
_cell.angle_gamma   90.00
#
_symmetry.space_group_name_H-M   'P 1'
#
loop_
_entity.id
_entity.type
_entity.pdbx_description
1 polymer ?
#
loop_
_entity_poly.entity_id
_entity_poly.type
_entity_poly.pdbx_seq_one_letter_code
_entity_poly.pdbx_strand_id
1 'polypeptide(L)'
;MTRKEYTDAVLAAVRRVTDQERLAIRVELDAHIEDHMAALLELDYPPELAEERTLAAMGDPAEVGRELNACYQSWFWVILGRAAAVVTVLLCILALLHVGLLGMVADSISARIYPDEDSYFEKPIATERLDIRVPVGNDVLHVYQISVGREDDTLGEQVAEVMFCTYDRIPGGIVSQQLADGVILENPRGEQAVSNSGRGNWRVEYRSIRIPVQKGDSCVTLHYEAFGEQIRLELPLPGREMS
;
A
#
# COMPACT_ATOMS: atom_id res chain seq x y z
N MET A 1 48.90 11.70 39.95
CA MET A 1 47.93 11.00 39.09
C MET A 1 48.75 10.18 38.12
N THR A 2 48.45 8.90 37.98
CA THR A 2 49.14 8.02 37.01
C THR A 2 48.50 8.15 35.62
N ARG A 3 49.22 7.79 34.55
CA ARG A 3 48.63 7.70 33.19
C ARG A 3 47.29 6.96 33.15
N LYS A 4 47.19 5.83 33.85
CA LYS A 4 45.96 5.03 33.88
C LYS A 4 44.79 5.79 34.52
N GLU A 5 45.05 6.46 35.65
CA GLU A 5 44.04 7.29 36.32
C GLU A 5 43.60 8.46 35.45
N TYR A 6 44.52 9.08 34.71
CA TYR A 6 44.21 10.15 33.76
C TYR A 6 43.28 9.65 32.65
N THR A 7 43.67 8.57 31.95
CA THR A 7 42.89 7.99 30.86
C THR A 7 41.51 7.53 31.33
N ASP A 8 41.41 6.89 32.51
CA ASP A 8 40.13 6.47 33.07
C ASP A 8 39.24 7.67 33.46
N ALA A 9 39.83 8.78 33.93
CA ALA A 9 39.10 10.02 34.21
C ALA A 9 38.55 10.69 32.94
N VAL A 10 39.34 10.74 31.85
CA VAL A 10 38.86 11.25 30.54
C VAL A 10 37.71 10.39 30.04
N LEU A 11 37.87 9.07 30.04
CA LEU A 11 36.86 8.12 29.57
C LEU A 11 35.58 8.13 30.42
N ALA A 12 35.65 8.50 31.69
CA ALA A 12 34.48 8.63 32.56
C ALA A 12 33.58 9.82 32.16
N ALA A 13 34.16 10.87 31.57
CA ALA A 13 33.43 12.05 31.10
C ALA A 13 32.83 11.86 29.69
N VAL A 14 33.34 10.92 28.90
CA VAL A 14 32.81 10.59 27.56
C VAL A 14 31.60 9.66 27.69
N ARG A 15 30.42 10.16 27.33
CA ARG A 15 29.15 9.46 27.43
C ARG A 15 28.65 9.04 26.04
N ARG A 16 27.94 7.90 25.98
CA ARG A 16 27.28 7.38 24.76
C ARG A 16 28.24 7.03 23.61
N VAL A 17 29.45 6.59 23.94
CA VAL A 17 30.36 5.92 23.01
C VAL A 17 30.19 4.41 23.10
N THR A 18 30.39 3.73 21.97
CA THR A 18 30.44 2.26 21.91
C THR A 18 31.71 1.73 22.57
N ASP A 19 31.74 0.45 22.92
CA ASP A 19 32.93 -0.18 23.52
C ASP A 19 34.15 -0.12 22.58
N GLN A 20 33.93 -0.20 21.26
CA GLN A 20 34.99 -0.06 20.26
C GLN A 20 35.55 1.36 20.21
N GLU A 21 34.70 2.38 20.20
CA GLU A 21 35.13 3.78 20.24
C GLU A 21 35.85 4.09 21.54
N ARG A 22 35.37 3.55 22.67
CA ARG A 22 36.01 3.72 23.97
C ARG A 22 37.42 3.10 23.99
N LEU A 23 37.60 1.95 23.36
CA LEU A 23 38.92 1.33 23.19
C LEU A 23 39.81 2.15 22.27
N ALA A 24 39.28 2.67 21.16
CA ALA A 24 40.03 3.51 20.24
C ALA A 24 40.51 4.81 20.92
N ILE A 25 39.63 5.48 21.68
CA ILE A 25 39.99 6.68 22.46
C ILE A 25 41.08 6.35 23.49
N ARG A 26 40.98 5.19 24.16
CA ARG A 26 42.02 4.76 25.11
C ARG A 26 43.37 4.59 24.43
N VAL A 27 43.41 3.87 23.31
CA VAL A 27 44.66 3.61 22.56
C VAL A 27 45.27 4.91 22.05
N GLU A 28 44.46 5.83 21.54
CA GLU A 28 44.93 7.14 21.05
C GLU A 28 45.50 7.99 22.19
N LEU A 29 44.81 8.08 23.34
CA LEU A 29 45.29 8.81 24.52
C LEU A 29 46.61 8.22 25.05
N ASP A 30 46.67 6.90 25.10
CA ASP A 30 47.84 6.15 25.55
C ASP A 30 49.05 6.40 24.65
N ALA A 31 48.86 6.35 23.32
CA ALA A 31 49.91 6.67 22.35
C ALA A 31 50.35 8.14 22.45
N HIS A 32 49.41 9.07 22.61
CA HIS A 32 49.72 10.50 22.70
C HIS A 32 50.53 10.85 23.97
N ILE A 33 50.22 10.20 25.09
CA ILE A 33 51.00 10.34 26.33
C ILE A 33 52.40 9.74 26.17
N GLU A 34 52.51 8.58 25.51
CA GLU A 34 53.81 7.95 25.23
C GLU A 34 54.71 8.83 24.37
N ASP A 35 54.17 9.45 23.31
CA ASP A 35 54.91 10.36 22.43
C ASP A 35 55.44 11.58 23.21
N HIS A 36 54.60 12.18 24.06
CA HIS A 36 55.02 13.30 24.90
C HIS A 36 56.07 12.92 25.94
N MET A 37 55.92 11.75 26.58
CA MET A 37 56.92 11.25 27.52
C MET A 37 58.25 10.95 26.83
N ALA A 38 58.23 10.32 25.65
CA ALA A 38 59.42 10.01 24.87
C ALA A 38 60.21 11.30 24.52
N ALA A 39 59.51 12.36 24.11
CA ALA A 39 60.13 13.65 23.83
C ALA A 39 60.83 14.28 25.06
N LEU A 40 60.30 14.06 26.27
CA LEU A 40 60.92 14.56 27.50
C LEU A 40 62.09 13.68 27.95
N LEU A 41 62.01 12.37 27.74
CA LEU A 41 63.11 11.44 28.02
C LEU A 41 64.31 11.69 27.11
N GLU A 42 64.09 12.05 25.84
CA GLU A 42 65.14 12.47 24.91
C GLU A 42 65.87 13.75 25.37
N LEU A 43 65.23 14.56 26.21
CA LEU A 43 65.81 15.75 26.84
C LEU A 43 66.47 15.45 28.20
N ASP A 44 66.76 14.17 28.50
CA ASP A 44 67.37 13.68 29.74
C ASP A 44 66.57 14.00 31.02
N TYR A 45 65.25 14.22 30.91
CA TYR A 45 64.40 14.32 32.10
C TYR A 45 64.26 12.94 32.77
N PRO A 46 64.24 12.89 34.12
CA PRO A 46 63.97 11.63 34.81
C PRO A 46 62.53 11.16 34.50
N PRO A 47 62.29 9.83 34.37
CA PRO A 47 61.01 9.29 33.92
C PRO A 47 59.79 9.77 34.71
N GLU A 48 59.92 9.89 36.04
CA GLU A 48 58.83 10.35 36.91
C GLU A 48 58.47 11.82 36.63
N LEU A 49 59.46 12.66 36.37
CA LEU A 49 59.25 14.07 36.04
C LEU A 49 58.71 14.24 34.62
N ALA A 50 59.11 13.36 33.70
CA ALA A 50 58.57 13.31 32.35
C ALA A 50 57.07 12.97 32.36
N GLU A 51 56.65 11.95 33.14
CA GLU A 51 55.22 11.61 33.28
C GLU A 51 54.42 12.76 33.89
N GLU A 52 54.89 13.36 34.99
CA GLU A 52 54.21 14.49 35.64
C GLU A 52 54.03 15.68 34.67
N ARG A 53 55.08 16.02 33.92
CA ARG A 53 55.06 17.12 32.95
C ARG A 53 54.16 16.83 31.76
N THR A 54 54.16 15.60 31.25
CA THR A 54 53.25 15.17 30.18
C THR A 54 51.80 15.28 30.63
N LEU A 55 51.45 14.73 31.80
CA LEU A 55 50.07 14.80 32.30
C LEU A 55 49.63 16.24 32.60
N ALA A 56 50.53 17.09 33.08
CA ALA A 56 50.25 18.51 33.24
C ALA A 56 50.02 19.23 31.91
N ALA A 57 50.76 18.85 30.85
CA ALA A 57 50.59 19.41 29.50
C ALA A 57 49.27 18.97 28.85
N MET A 58 48.80 17.76 29.16
CA MET A 58 47.51 17.22 28.70
C MET A 58 46.29 17.97 29.29
N GLY A 59 46.47 18.75 30.37
CA GLY A 59 45.40 19.55 30.99
C GLY A 59 44.48 18.75 31.91
N ASP A 60 43.34 19.34 32.30
CA ASP A 60 42.36 18.66 33.17
C ASP A 60 41.66 17.51 32.42
N PRO A 61 41.78 16.25 32.88
CA PRO A 61 41.13 15.11 32.21
C PRO A 61 39.61 15.25 32.13
N ALA A 62 38.98 15.92 33.10
CA ALA A 62 37.54 16.14 33.07
C ALA A 62 37.12 17.14 31.98
N GLU A 63 37.95 18.14 31.67
CA GLU A 63 37.71 19.10 30.60
C GLU A 63 37.91 18.45 29.23
N VAL A 64 39.02 17.74 29.04
CA VAL A 64 39.31 16.98 27.81
C VAL A 64 38.18 16.00 27.50
N GLY A 65 37.71 15.26 28.50
CA GLY A 65 36.60 14.33 28.32
C GLY A 65 35.26 15.01 28.01
N ARG A 66 35.00 16.22 28.52
CA ARG A 66 33.79 17.00 28.17
C ARG A 66 33.80 17.46 26.72
N GLU A 67 34.93 17.96 26.23
CA GLU A 67 35.08 18.40 24.83
C GLU A 67 34.96 17.23 23.86
N LEU A 68 35.62 16.10 24.17
CA LEU A 68 35.47 14.86 23.41
C LEU A 68 34.00 14.40 23.37
N ASN A 69 33.32 14.40 24.52
CA ASN A 69 31.91 14.05 24.60
C ASN A 69 31.01 14.97 23.74
N ALA A 70 31.29 16.28 23.69
CA ALA A 70 30.52 17.22 22.89
C ALA A 70 30.67 16.94 21.38
N CYS A 71 31.88 16.62 20.93
CA CYS A 71 32.15 16.27 19.54
C CYS A 71 31.35 15.03 19.11
N TYR A 72 31.45 13.93 19.88
CA TYR A 72 30.71 12.68 19.59
C TYR A 72 29.19 12.86 19.64
N GLN A 73 28.68 13.62 20.62
CA GLN A 73 27.24 13.86 20.75
C GLN A 73 26.68 14.66 19.57
N SER A 74 27.42 15.68 19.11
CA SER A 74 26.97 16.52 17.99
C SER A 74 26.85 15.72 16.70
N TRP A 75 27.83 14.85 16.42
CA TRP A 75 27.86 14.03 15.22
C TRP A 75 26.75 12.99 15.19
N PHE A 76 26.44 12.38 16.33
CA PHE A 76 25.35 11.39 16.45
C PHE A 76 23.99 11.97 16.01
N TRP A 77 23.64 13.18 16.45
CA TRP A 77 22.38 13.83 16.08
C TRP A 77 22.31 14.19 14.60
N VAL A 78 23.44 14.55 13.98
CA VAL A 78 23.51 14.81 12.54
C VAL A 78 23.25 13.54 11.75
N ILE A 79 23.90 12.42 12.10
CA ILE A 79 23.66 11.13 11.42
C ILE A 79 22.20 10.72 11.60
N LEU A 80 21.69 10.78 12.83
CA LEU A 80 20.32 10.36 13.14
C LEU A 80 19.29 11.21 12.38
N GLY A 81 19.48 12.51 12.30
CA GLY A 81 18.62 13.41 11.53
C GLY A 81 18.62 13.09 10.04
N ARG A 82 19.80 12.81 9.45
CA ARG A 82 19.91 12.42 8.03
C ARG A 82 19.27 11.06 7.77
N ALA A 83 19.45 10.09 8.65
CA ALA A 83 18.83 8.77 8.56
C ALA A 83 17.29 8.88 8.63
N ALA A 84 16.77 9.65 9.58
CA ALA A 84 15.33 9.90 9.70
C ALA A 84 14.74 10.57 8.45
N ALA A 85 15.45 11.54 7.86
CA ALA A 85 15.03 12.16 6.61
C ALA A 85 14.98 11.15 5.45
N VAL A 86 16.00 10.29 5.31
CA VAL A 86 16.02 9.23 4.28
C VAL A 86 14.87 8.25 4.47
N VAL A 87 14.64 7.78 5.70
CA VAL A 87 13.51 6.89 6.02
C VAL A 87 12.18 7.56 5.69
N THR A 88 12.01 8.84 6.02
CA THR A 88 10.78 9.59 5.69
C THR A 88 10.56 9.66 4.19
N VAL A 89 11.60 9.99 3.41
CA VAL A 89 11.51 10.02 1.94
C VAL A 89 11.15 8.64 1.38
N LEU A 90 11.75 7.56 1.89
CA LEU A 90 11.41 6.19 1.48
C LEU A 90 9.96 5.84 1.79
N LEU A 91 9.45 6.21 2.97
CA LEU A 91 8.04 6.01 3.32
C LEU A 91 7.10 6.81 2.41
N CYS A 92 7.44 8.06 2.05
CA CYS A 92 6.68 8.84 1.08
C CYS A 92 6.64 8.18 -0.31
N ILE A 93 7.77 7.66 -0.78
CA ILE A 93 7.85 6.94 -2.06
C ILE A 93 6.99 5.67 -2.01
N LEU A 94 7.12 4.87 -0.95
CA LEU A 94 6.30 3.67 -0.76
C LEU A 94 4.81 4.00 -0.73
N ALA A 95 4.41 5.04 0.00
CA ALA A 95 3.03 5.50 0.03
C ALA A 95 2.54 5.86 -1.37
N LEU A 96 3.29 6.67 -2.14
CA LEU A 96 2.95 7.05 -3.51
C LEU A 96 2.79 5.85 -4.44
N LEU A 97 3.69 4.85 -4.35
CA LEU A 97 3.56 3.61 -5.13
C LEU A 97 2.28 2.83 -4.79
N HIS A 98 1.83 2.88 -3.54
CA HIS A 98 0.65 2.16 -3.07
C HIS A 98 -0.66 2.95 -3.18
N VAL A 99 -0.64 4.23 -3.56
CA VAL A 99 -1.87 5.02 -3.79
C VAL A 99 -2.77 4.36 -4.84
N GLY A 100 -2.19 3.77 -5.89
CA GLY A 100 -2.97 3.05 -6.91
C GLY A 100 -3.74 1.84 -6.34
N LEU A 101 -3.16 1.13 -5.37
CA LEU A 101 -3.81 0.02 -4.67
C LEU A 101 -5.00 0.48 -3.83
N LEU A 102 -4.89 1.65 -3.19
CA LEU A 102 -5.98 2.25 -2.43
C LEU A 102 -7.15 2.64 -3.35
N GLY A 103 -6.87 3.14 -4.56
CA GLY A 103 -7.90 3.39 -5.58
C GLY A 103 -8.69 2.12 -5.92
N MET A 104 -7.99 1.00 -6.14
CA MET A 104 -8.66 -0.28 -6.46
C MET A 104 -9.48 -0.84 -5.29
N VAL A 105 -9.08 -0.60 -4.04
CA VAL A 105 -9.88 -0.90 -2.84
C VAL A 105 -11.11 0.00 -2.78
N ALA A 106 -10.95 1.30 -3.05
CA ALA A 106 -12.04 2.26 -3.08
C ALA A 106 -13.08 1.89 -4.16
N ASP A 107 -12.65 1.44 -5.34
CA ASP A 107 -13.54 0.95 -6.40
C ASP A 107 -14.35 -0.27 -5.94
N SER A 108 -13.70 -1.22 -5.24
CA SER A 108 -14.36 -2.40 -4.66
C SER A 108 -15.41 -2.02 -3.59
N ILE A 109 -15.13 -0.97 -2.80
CA ILE A 109 -16.08 -0.43 -1.82
C ILE A 109 -17.22 0.31 -2.53
N SER A 110 -16.91 1.12 -3.54
CA SER A 110 -17.90 1.87 -4.32
C SER A 110 -18.90 0.92 -4.97
N ALA A 111 -18.44 -0.18 -5.55
CA ALA A 111 -19.28 -1.22 -6.16
C ALA A 111 -20.34 -1.81 -5.21
N ARG A 112 -20.07 -1.79 -3.89
CA ARG A 112 -20.95 -2.32 -2.86
C ARG A 112 -22.02 -1.33 -2.40
N ILE A 113 -21.73 -0.03 -2.51
CA ILE A 113 -22.58 1.06 -2.03
C ILE A 113 -23.37 1.68 -3.18
N TYR A 114 -22.68 2.00 -4.26
CA TYR A 114 -23.22 2.64 -5.45
C TYR A 114 -22.45 2.15 -6.68
N PRO A 115 -22.79 0.96 -7.22
CA PRO A 115 -22.25 0.54 -8.51
C PRO A 115 -22.72 1.53 -9.57
N ASP A 116 -21.78 2.13 -10.27
CA ASP A 116 -22.06 3.16 -11.28
C ASP A 116 -21.20 2.88 -12.51
N GLU A 117 -21.86 2.44 -13.56
CA GLU A 117 -21.30 2.30 -14.90
C GLU A 117 -22.27 3.00 -15.84
N ASP A 118 -21.73 3.72 -16.83
CA ASP A 118 -22.55 4.43 -17.79
C ASP A 118 -23.36 3.41 -18.60
N SER A 119 -24.69 3.56 -18.62
CA SER A 119 -25.54 2.74 -19.46
C SER A 119 -25.22 2.98 -20.93
N TYR A 120 -25.35 1.94 -21.77
CA TYR A 120 -25.11 2.06 -23.20
C TYR A 120 -26.05 3.08 -23.87
N PHE A 121 -27.27 3.21 -23.35
CA PHE A 121 -28.25 4.14 -23.89
C PHE A 121 -28.05 5.55 -23.31
N GLU A 122 -27.77 6.54 -24.17
CA GLU A 122 -27.79 7.96 -23.76
C GLU A 122 -29.17 8.37 -23.22
N LYS A 123 -30.24 7.77 -23.75
CA LYS A 123 -31.63 7.95 -23.29
C LYS A 123 -32.37 6.60 -23.32
N PRO A 124 -32.33 5.81 -22.23
CA PRO A 124 -33.10 4.59 -22.13
C PRO A 124 -34.61 4.92 -22.13
N ILE A 125 -35.40 4.00 -22.68
CA ILE A 125 -36.87 4.09 -22.67
C ILE A 125 -37.39 3.86 -21.25
N ALA A 126 -36.79 2.90 -20.54
CA ALA A 126 -37.11 2.59 -19.17
C ALA A 126 -35.87 2.03 -18.47
N THR A 127 -35.68 2.40 -17.21
CA THR A 127 -34.57 1.93 -16.38
C THR A 127 -35.13 1.55 -15.02
N GLU A 128 -34.74 0.39 -14.52
CA GLU A 128 -35.06 -0.07 -13.18
C GLU A 128 -33.77 -0.45 -12.45
N ARG A 129 -33.63 0.06 -11.23
CA ARG A 129 -32.52 -0.29 -10.36
C ARG A 129 -32.89 -1.53 -9.57
N LEU A 130 -32.04 -2.55 -9.69
CA LEU A 130 -32.13 -3.79 -8.95
C LEU A 130 -31.08 -3.78 -7.84
N ASP A 131 -31.26 -4.60 -6.81
CA ASP A 131 -30.23 -4.84 -5.79
C ASP A 131 -30.24 -6.34 -5.50
N ILE A 132 -29.99 -7.14 -6.54
CA ILE A 132 -29.98 -8.60 -6.45
C ILE A 132 -28.53 -9.04 -6.28
N ARG A 133 -28.22 -9.62 -5.12
CA ARG A 133 -26.90 -10.11 -4.77
C ARG A 133 -26.93 -11.61 -4.61
N VAL A 134 -26.21 -12.31 -5.48
CA VAL A 134 -26.09 -13.76 -5.40
C VAL A 134 -24.67 -14.14 -5.00
N PRO A 135 -24.50 -14.84 -3.86
CA PRO A 135 -23.22 -15.40 -3.50
C PRO A 135 -22.85 -16.55 -4.44
N VAL A 136 -21.62 -16.54 -4.97
CA VAL A 136 -21.06 -17.61 -5.80
C VAL A 136 -19.68 -17.97 -5.26
N GLY A 137 -19.55 -19.13 -4.61
CA GLY A 137 -18.31 -19.47 -3.90
C GLY A 137 -17.91 -18.40 -2.87
N ASN A 138 -16.75 -17.76 -3.07
CA ASN A 138 -16.27 -16.63 -2.23
C ASN A 138 -16.60 -15.24 -2.78
N ASP A 139 -17.17 -15.19 -3.98
CA ASP A 139 -17.50 -13.95 -4.68
C ASP A 139 -19.01 -13.67 -4.59
N VAL A 140 -19.39 -12.48 -5.02
CA VAL A 140 -20.77 -11.99 -5.09
C VAL A 140 -21.01 -11.46 -6.48
N LEU A 141 -22.03 -12.01 -7.15
CA LEU A 141 -22.63 -11.45 -8.35
C LEU A 141 -23.72 -10.46 -7.93
N HIS A 142 -23.54 -9.18 -8.25
CA HIS A 142 -24.47 -8.11 -7.91
C HIS A 142 -25.08 -7.51 -9.18
N VAL A 143 -26.34 -7.82 -9.44
CA VAL A 143 -27.13 -7.21 -10.52
C VAL A 143 -27.78 -5.96 -9.98
N TYR A 144 -27.38 -4.80 -10.51
CA TYR A 144 -27.76 -3.51 -9.93
C TYR A 144 -28.67 -2.66 -10.84
N GLN A 145 -28.72 -2.95 -12.13
CA GLN A 145 -29.54 -2.18 -13.06
C GLN A 145 -29.96 -2.99 -14.28
N ILE A 146 -31.19 -2.76 -14.71
CA ILE A 146 -31.71 -3.19 -16.00
C ILE A 146 -32.28 -1.98 -16.74
N SER A 147 -31.88 -1.82 -18.00
CA SER A 147 -32.30 -0.72 -18.87
C SER A 147 -32.87 -1.29 -20.16
N VAL A 148 -33.93 -0.70 -20.67
CA VAL A 148 -34.47 -1.01 -22.00
C VAL A 148 -34.34 0.22 -22.86
N GLY A 149 -33.73 0.08 -24.03
CA GLY A 149 -33.54 1.15 -24.99
C GLY A 149 -33.75 0.67 -26.42
N ARG A 150 -33.53 1.59 -27.36
CA ARG A 150 -33.43 1.26 -28.79
C ARG A 150 -31.96 1.38 -29.17
N GLU A 151 -31.46 0.39 -29.89
CA GLU A 151 -30.13 0.47 -30.46
C GLU A 151 -30.19 1.34 -31.72
N ASP A 152 -29.39 2.42 -31.75
CA ASP A 152 -29.45 3.43 -32.83
C ASP A 152 -29.09 2.85 -34.20
N ASP A 153 -28.36 1.73 -34.25
CA ASP A 153 -27.84 1.10 -35.48
C ASP A 153 -28.79 0.05 -36.09
N THR A 154 -29.82 -0.40 -35.36
CA THR A 154 -30.75 -1.44 -35.83
C THR A 154 -32.21 -0.96 -35.77
N LEU A 155 -32.85 -0.86 -36.94
CA LEU A 155 -34.29 -0.70 -37.27
C LEU A 155 -35.34 -0.75 -36.12
N GLY A 156 -35.19 0.07 -35.08
CA GLY A 156 -36.14 0.22 -33.98
C GLY A 156 -36.33 -1.01 -33.08
N GLU A 157 -35.40 -1.98 -33.10
CA GLU A 157 -35.45 -3.11 -32.18
C GLU A 157 -35.20 -2.65 -30.74
N GLN A 158 -35.99 -3.18 -29.80
CA GLN A 158 -35.78 -2.88 -28.39
C GLN A 158 -34.72 -3.84 -27.85
N VAL A 159 -33.76 -3.30 -27.12
CA VAL A 159 -32.67 -4.07 -26.53
C VAL A 159 -32.73 -3.85 -25.02
N ALA A 160 -32.67 -4.96 -24.28
CA ALA A 160 -32.51 -4.93 -22.83
C ALA A 160 -31.01 -5.03 -22.51
N GLU A 161 -30.54 -4.12 -21.69
CA GLU A 161 -29.21 -4.09 -21.11
C GLU A 161 -29.32 -4.45 -19.62
N VAL A 162 -28.64 -5.53 -19.23
CA VAL A 162 -28.49 -5.91 -17.83
C VAL A 162 -27.07 -5.58 -17.40
N MET A 163 -26.95 -4.77 -16.36
CA MET A 163 -25.67 -4.36 -15.78
C MET A 163 -25.46 -5.06 -14.44
N PHE A 164 -24.28 -5.63 -14.28
CA PHE A 164 -23.90 -6.32 -13.07
C PHE A 164 -22.43 -6.11 -12.75
N CYS A 165 -22.09 -6.24 -11.47
CA CYS A 165 -20.72 -6.25 -11.02
C CYS A 165 -20.44 -7.50 -10.20
N THR A 166 -19.18 -7.92 -10.22
CA THR A 166 -18.69 -9.05 -9.43
C THR A 166 -17.58 -8.58 -8.50
N TYR A 167 -17.62 -9.02 -7.25
CA TYR A 167 -16.61 -8.70 -6.24
C TYR A 167 -16.51 -9.79 -5.17
N ASP A 168 -15.35 -9.93 -4.54
CA ASP A 168 -15.14 -10.85 -3.41
C ASP A 168 -15.99 -10.43 -2.20
N ARG A 169 -16.47 -11.38 -1.38
CA ARG A 169 -17.18 -11.11 -0.13
C ARG A 169 -16.36 -10.25 0.84
N ILE A 170 -15.05 -10.46 0.91
CA ILE A 170 -14.11 -9.67 1.71
C ILE A 170 -13.84 -8.33 1.01
N PRO A 171 -14.00 -7.18 1.71
CA PRO A 171 -13.68 -5.87 1.12
C PRO A 171 -12.25 -5.85 0.57
N GLY A 172 -12.11 -5.63 -0.74
CA GLY A 172 -10.81 -5.68 -1.40
C GLY A 172 -10.21 -7.09 -1.54
N GLY A 173 -11.02 -8.14 -1.52
CA GLY A 173 -10.60 -9.45 -2.00
C GLY A 173 -10.39 -9.46 -3.52
N ILE A 174 -9.90 -10.57 -4.04
CA ILE A 174 -9.59 -10.75 -5.46
C ILE A 174 -10.75 -11.51 -6.09
N VAL A 175 -11.40 -10.92 -7.08
CA VAL A 175 -12.51 -11.56 -7.78
C VAL A 175 -11.99 -12.55 -8.82
N SER A 176 -12.67 -13.69 -8.96
CA SER A 176 -12.35 -14.64 -10.01
C SER A 176 -12.75 -14.10 -11.39
N GLN A 177 -11.78 -13.96 -12.31
CA GLN A 177 -12.05 -13.48 -13.69
C GLN A 177 -13.07 -14.35 -14.44
N GLN A 178 -13.16 -15.64 -14.10
CA GLN A 178 -14.09 -16.57 -14.76
C GLN A 178 -15.54 -16.40 -14.29
N LEU A 179 -15.77 -15.63 -13.23
CA LEU A 179 -17.11 -15.42 -12.68
C LEU A 179 -17.97 -14.59 -13.63
N ALA A 180 -17.44 -13.48 -14.14
CA ALA A 180 -18.12 -12.63 -15.11
C ALA A 180 -18.37 -13.35 -16.44
N ASP A 181 -17.41 -14.15 -16.90
CA ASP A 181 -17.47 -14.86 -18.18
C ASP A 181 -18.49 -16.00 -18.19
N GLY A 182 -18.84 -16.54 -17.01
CA GLY A 182 -19.86 -17.58 -16.86
C GLY A 182 -21.31 -17.06 -16.85
N VAL A 183 -21.51 -15.74 -16.98
CA VAL A 183 -22.84 -15.12 -16.99
C VAL A 183 -23.39 -15.03 -18.42
N ILE A 184 -24.55 -15.64 -18.64
CA ILE A 184 -25.27 -15.69 -19.90
C ILE A 184 -26.65 -15.08 -19.68
N LEU A 185 -27.09 -14.19 -20.57
CA LEU A 185 -28.45 -13.66 -20.55
C LEU A 185 -29.28 -14.38 -21.61
N GLU A 186 -30.46 -14.85 -21.24
CA GLU A 186 -31.41 -15.53 -22.11
C GLU A 186 -32.71 -14.76 -22.19
N ASN A 187 -33.25 -14.57 -23.39
CA ASN A 187 -34.57 -13.96 -23.57
C ASN A 187 -35.67 -15.04 -23.58
N PRO A 188 -36.96 -14.67 -23.48
CA PRO A 188 -38.07 -15.63 -23.51
C PRO A 188 -38.15 -16.50 -24.78
N ARG A 189 -37.40 -16.16 -25.84
CA ARG A 189 -37.33 -16.94 -27.09
C ARG A 189 -36.21 -17.98 -27.09
N GLY A 190 -35.38 -18.04 -26.04
CA GLY A 190 -34.23 -18.93 -25.95
C GLY A 190 -32.99 -18.43 -26.71
N GLU A 191 -32.97 -17.17 -27.16
CA GLU A 191 -31.74 -16.55 -27.67
C GLU A 191 -30.85 -16.22 -26.48
N GLN A 192 -29.56 -16.51 -26.60
CA GLN A 192 -28.56 -16.30 -25.54
C GLN A 192 -27.55 -15.23 -25.96
N ALA A 193 -27.20 -14.37 -25.02
CA ALA A 193 -26.19 -13.34 -25.17
C ALA A 193 -25.17 -13.45 -24.03
N VAL A 194 -23.91 -13.19 -24.36
CA VAL A 194 -22.80 -13.10 -23.40
C VAL A 194 -22.38 -11.66 -23.21
N SER A 195 -21.52 -11.38 -22.23
CA SER A 195 -21.09 -10.01 -21.94
C SER A 195 -20.39 -9.37 -23.15
N ASN A 196 -20.82 -8.16 -23.52
CA ASN A 196 -20.30 -7.46 -24.69
C ASN A 196 -19.22 -6.43 -24.34
N SER A 197 -19.18 -5.99 -23.10
CA SER A 197 -18.26 -4.98 -22.58
C SER A 197 -17.97 -5.26 -21.11
N GLY A 198 -16.76 -4.91 -20.68
CA GLY A 198 -16.34 -5.01 -19.30
C GLY A 198 -15.36 -3.92 -18.92
N ARG A 199 -15.53 -3.41 -17.70
CA ARG A 199 -14.62 -2.45 -17.06
C ARG A 199 -14.34 -2.95 -15.66
N GLY A 200 -13.09 -2.92 -15.23
CA GLY A 200 -12.79 -3.36 -13.88
C GLY A 200 -11.32 -3.52 -13.60
N ASN A 201 -11.05 -4.04 -12.42
CA ASN A 201 -9.74 -4.47 -11.97
C ASN A 201 -9.89 -5.83 -11.26
N TRP A 202 -8.80 -6.38 -10.77
CA TRP A 202 -8.74 -7.68 -10.09
C TRP A 202 -9.53 -7.75 -8.76
N ARG A 203 -10.17 -6.66 -8.31
CA ARG A 203 -10.99 -6.57 -7.08
C ARG A 203 -12.48 -6.32 -7.37
N VAL A 204 -12.81 -5.84 -8.57
CA VAL A 204 -14.18 -5.63 -9.02
C VAL A 204 -14.22 -5.64 -10.55
N GLU A 205 -15.15 -6.40 -11.11
CA GLU A 205 -15.40 -6.44 -12.54
C GLU A 205 -16.85 -6.06 -12.83
N TYR A 206 -17.04 -4.98 -13.58
CA TYR A 206 -18.32 -4.51 -14.11
C TYR A 206 -18.49 -5.04 -15.53
N ARG A 207 -19.68 -5.51 -15.84
CA ARG A 207 -20.05 -6.05 -17.15
C ARG A 207 -21.49 -5.64 -17.47
N SER A 208 -21.74 -5.49 -18.77
CA SER A 208 -23.10 -5.41 -19.30
C SER A 208 -23.34 -6.46 -20.39
N ILE A 209 -24.55 -7.03 -20.36
CA ILE A 209 -25.04 -7.94 -21.40
C ILE A 209 -26.23 -7.28 -22.08
N ARG A 210 -26.24 -7.33 -23.42
CA ARG A 210 -27.29 -6.74 -24.26
C ARG A 210 -27.98 -7.87 -25.01
N ILE A 211 -29.32 -7.87 -24.98
CA ILE A 211 -30.13 -8.88 -25.68
C ILE A 211 -31.35 -8.24 -26.34
N PRO A 212 -31.72 -8.62 -27.57
CA PRO A 212 -32.92 -8.12 -28.22
C PRO A 212 -34.20 -8.63 -27.54
N VAL A 213 -35.12 -7.71 -27.25
CA VAL A 213 -36.41 -7.96 -26.60
C VAL A 213 -37.56 -7.41 -27.44
N GLN A 214 -38.70 -8.10 -27.46
CA GLN A 214 -39.93 -7.64 -28.12
C GLN A 214 -40.86 -6.99 -27.11
N LYS A 215 -41.77 -6.12 -27.56
CA LYS A 215 -42.74 -5.41 -26.69
C LYS A 215 -43.55 -6.30 -25.75
N GLY A 216 -43.75 -7.57 -26.08
CA GLY A 216 -44.52 -8.53 -25.28
C GLY A 216 -43.71 -9.29 -24.22
N ASP A 217 -42.38 -9.17 -24.22
CA ASP A 217 -41.52 -9.88 -23.25
C ASP A 217 -41.63 -9.20 -21.87
N SER A 218 -41.95 -9.94 -20.81
CA SER A 218 -42.10 -9.40 -19.44
C SER A 218 -40.83 -9.52 -18.60
N CYS A 219 -39.99 -10.53 -18.86
CA CYS A 219 -38.76 -10.77 -18.13
C CYS A 219 -37.64 -11.29 -19.06
N VAL A 220 -36.40 -11.15 -18.61
CA VAL A 220 -35.22 -11.82 -19.17
C VAL A 220 -34.60 -12.69 -18.08
N THR A 221 -33.99 -13.81 -18.47
CA THR A 221 -33.39 -14.73 -17.50
C THR A 221 -31.89 -14.63 -17.54
N LEU A 222 -31.27 -14.27 -16.41
CA LEU A 222 -29.83 -14.33 -16.23
C LEU A 222 -29.45 -15.73 -15.73
N HIS A 223 -28.65 -16.41 -16.52
CA HIS A 223 -28.04 -17.69 -16.21
C HIS A 223 -26.59 -17.47 -15.79
N TYR A 224 -26.17 -18.15 -14.74
CA TYR A 224 -24.77 -18.25 -14.40
C TYR A 224 -24.40 -19.73 -14.33
N GLU A 225 -23.39 -20.12 -15.10
CA GLU A 225 -22.86 -21.48 -15.13
C GLU A 225 -21.34 -21.44 -15.09
N ALA A 226 -20.79 -21.45 -13.88
CA ALA A 226 -19.35 -21.64 -13.65
C ALA A 226 -19.09 -22.20 -12.24
N PHE A 227 -17.90 -22.77 -12.05
CA PHE A 227 -17.48 -23.43 -10.81
C PHE A 227 -18.41 -24.57 -10.32
N GLY A 228 -19.22 -25.15 -11.21
CA GLY A 228 -20.18 -26.19 -10.87
C GLY A 228 -21.43 -25.67 -10.14
N GLU A 229 -21.59 -24.35 -10.02
CA GLU A 229 -22.83 -23.72 -9.58
C GLU A 229 -23.65 -23.29 -10.79
N GLN A 230 -24.96 -23.53 -10.72
CA GLN A 230 -25.93 -23.07 -11.71
C GLN A 230 -26.95 -22.18 -11.01
N ILE A 231 -26.99 -20.91 -11.42
CA ILE A 231 -27.93 -19.93 -10.89
C ILE A 231 -28.79 -19.43 -12.04
N ARG A 232 -30.09 -19.28 -11.77
CA ARG A 232 -31.07 -18.75 -12.70
C ARG A 232 -31.83 -17.62 -12.00
N LEU A 233 -31.76 -16.41 -12.55
CA LEU A 233 -32.43 -15.23 -12.04
C LEU A 233 -33.36 -14.66 -13.10
N GLU A 234 -34.64 -14.57 -12.78
CA GLU A 234 -35.60 -13.87 -13.65
C GLU A 234 -35.59 -12.38 -13.30
N LEU A 235 -35.24 -11.54 -14.28
CA LEU A 235 -35.14 -10.11 -14.13
C LEU A 235 -36.33 -9.45 -14.84
N PRO A 236 -37.13 -8.62 -14.14
CA PRO A 236 -38.28 -7.95 -14.74
C PRO A 236 -37.82 -6.89 -15.75
N LEU A 237 -38.49 -6.80 -16.90
CA LEU A 237 -38.21 -5.74 -17.87
C LEU A 237 -38.96 -4.46 -17.47
N PRO A 238 -38.25 -3.32 -17.32
CA PRO A 238 -38.84 -2.09 -16.84
C PRO A 238 -39.89 -1.54 -17.83
N GLY A 239 -41.01 -1.06 -17.28
CA GLY A 239 -42.11 -0.49 -18.07
C GLY A 239 -43.03 -1.52 -18.74
N ARG A 240 -42.97 -2.79 -18.34
CA ARG A 240 -43.86 -3.86 -18.80
C ARG A 240 -44.44 -4.61 -17.61
N GLU A 241 -45.77 -4.77 -17.59
CA GLU A 241 -46.45 -5.47 -16.51
C GLU A 241 -46.22 -6.99 -16.63
N MET A 242 -45.91 -7.64 -15.51
CA MET A 242 -45.93 -9.11 -15.41
C MET A 242 -47.39 -9.56 -15.45
N SER A 243 -47.84 -10.07 -16.60
CA SER A 243 -49.17 -10.69 -16.72
C SER A 243 -49.21 -12.07 -16.09
#